data_AF-A0A0Q7X2B1-F1
#
_entry.id   AF-A0A0Q7X2B1-F1
#
_cell.length_a   1.000
_cell.length_b   1.000
_cell.length_c   1.000
_cell.angle_alpha   90.00
_cell.angle_beta   90.00
_cell.angle_gamma   90.00
#
_symmetry.space_group_name_H-M   'P 1'
#
loop_
_entity.id
_entity.type
_entity.pdbx_description
1 polymer ?
#
loop_
_entity_poly.entity_id
_entity_poly.type
_entity_poly.pdbx_seq_one_letter_code
_entity_poly.pdbx_strand_id
1 'polypeptide(L)'
;MSIFAKRLKEARKIAGISQEKLGVAAGIDEMSASARMNQYERGKHDPDFLTVTRIAQVLNVPEGYFYTTDDTAAWLAVTFHRASLSGKEIVIEAARSISGS
;
A
#
# COMPACT_ATOMS: atom_id res chain seq x y z
N MET A 1 -16.09 1.42 5.29
CA MET A 1 -14.88 1.71 4.49
C MET A 1 -14.15 0.39 4.30
N SER A 2 -13.84 -0.01 3.06
CA SER A 2 -13.13 -1.27 2.80
C SER A 2 -11.70 -1.23 3.36
N ILE A 3 -11.09 -2.40 3.57
CA ILE A 3 -9.67 -2.45 4.02
C ILE A 3 -8.76 -1.76 2.99
N PHE A 4 -9.04 -1.98 1.71
CA PHE A 4 -8.37 -1.30 0.60
C PHE A 4 -8.43 0.22 0.75
N ALA A 5 -9.64 0.77 0.96
CA ALA A 5 -9.85 2.20 1.13
C ALA A 5 -9.08 2.78 2.34
N LYS A 6 -9.05 2.05 3.47
CA LYS A 6 -8.25 2.42 4.65
C LYS A 6 -6.76 2.51 4.28
N ARG A 7 -6.21 1.44 3.71
CA ARG A 7 -4.79 1.28 3.39
C ARG A 7 -4.32 2.24 2.31
N LEU A 8 -5.11 2.43 1.26
CA LEU A 8 -4.83 3.41 0.21
C LEU A 8 -4.65 4.82 0.78
N LYS A 9 -5.62 5.26 1.58
CA LYS A 9 -5.59 6.58 2.18
C LYS A 9 -4.43 6.75 3.15
N GLU A 10 -4.12 5.72 3.94
CA GLU A 10 -3.01 5.69 4.88
C GLU A 10 -1.66 5.82 4.16
N ALA A 11 -1.36 4.92 3.23
CA ALA A 11 -0.11 4.95 2.47
C ALA A 11 0.05 6.23 1.65
N ARG A 12 -1.02 6.72 1.00
CA ARG A 12 -0.96 7.99 0.26
C ARG A 12 -0.62 9.17 1.17
N LYS A 13 -1.25 9.26 2.33
CA LYS A 13 -0.98 10.34 3.29
C LYS A 13 0.47 10.31 3.78
N ILE A 14 1.01 9.13 4.04
CA ILE A 14 2.41 8.96 4.45
C ILE A 14 3.38 9.32 3.32
N ALA A 15 3.03 8.99 2.07
CA ALA A 15 3.78 9.42 0.90
C ALA A 15 3.67 10.94 0.63
N GLY A 16 2.76 11.66 1.29
CA GLY A 16 2.64 13.11 1.18
C GLY A 16 2.14 13.62 -0.18
N ILE A 17 1.43 12.78 -0.96
CA ILE A 17 0.95 13.14 -2.29
C ILE A 17 -0.57 13.32 -2.34
N SER A 18 -1.06 14.16 -3.27
CA SER A 18 -2.50 14.35 -3.51
C SER A 18 -3.13 13.11 -4.16
N GLN A 19 -4.46 13.01 -4.08
CA GLN A 19 -5.23 11.97 -4.78
C GLN A 19 -4.96 12.02 -6.29
N GLU A 20 -5.00 13.21 -6.88
CA GLU A 20 -4.69 13.45 -8.28
C GLU A 20 -3.27 12.98 -8.65
N LYS A 21 -2.25 13.41 -7.89
CA LYS A 21 -0.85 13.02 -8.14
C LYS A 21 -0.66 11.50 -8.09
N LEU A 22 -1.30 10.82 -7.13
CA LEU A 22 -1.28 9.36 -7.08
C LEU A 22 -1.97 8.73 -8.30
N GLY A 23 -3.15 9.23 -8.67
CA GLY A 23 -3.90 8.73 -9.82
C GLY A 23 -3.11 8.83 -11.13
N VAL A 24 -2.55 10.00 -11.41
CA VAL A 24 -1.73 10.25 -12.60
C VAL A 24 -0.50 9.35 -12.59
N ALA A 25 0.23 9.27 -11.48
CA ALA A 25 1.42 8.42 -11.37
C ALA A 25 1.10 6.92 -11.52
N ALA A 26 -0.11 6.49 -11.13
CA ALA A 26 -0.60 5.13 -11.33
C ALA A 26 -1.18 4.87 -12.74
N GLY A 27 -1.05 5.82 -13.68
CA GLY A 27 -1.49 5.69 -15.06
C GLY A 27 -2.98 5.89 -15.28
N ILE A 28 -3.67 6.60 -14.38
CA ILE A 28 -5.04 7.05 -14.58
C ILE A 28 -5.01 8.38 -15.33
N ASP A 29 -5.91 8.53 -16.30
CA ASP A 29 -6.10 9.80 -17.03
C ASP A 29 -6.28 10.98 -16.07
N GLU A 30 -5.54 12.06 -16.33
CA GLU A 30 -5.45 13.24 -15.45
C GLU A 30 -6.80 13.85 -15.12
N MET A 31 -7.70 13.95 -16.11
CA MET A 31 -9.04 14.51 -15.92
C MET A 31 -9.91 13.68 -14.97
N SER A 32 -9.59 12.38 -14.80
CA SER A 32 -10.33 11.45 -13.95
C SER A 32 -9.59 11.01 -12.68
N ALA A 33 -8.30 11.35 -12.56
CA ALA A 33 -7.39 10.84 -11.53
C ALA A 33 -7.88 11.15 -10.10
N SER A 34 -8.19 12.42 -9.83
CA SER A 34 -8.69 12.86 -8.51
C SER A 34 -10.01 12.17 -8.15
N ALA A 35 -10.97 12.13 -9.08
CA ALA A 35 -12.28 11.52 -8.85
C ALA A 35 -12.18 10.01 -8.60
N ARG A 36 -11.39 9.27 -9.38
CA ARG A 36 -11.19 7.83 -9.20
C ARG A 36 -10.51 7.51 -7.88
N MET A 37 -9.43 8.21 -7.53
CA MET A 37 -8.76 8.02 -6.25
C MET A 37 -9.66 8.34 -5.06
N ASN A 38 -10.51 9.37 -5.16
CA ASN A 38 -11.51 9.66 -4.14
C ASN A 38 -12.52 8.52 -3.96
N GLN A 39 -13.01 7.94 -5.06
CA GLN A 39 -13.93 6.80 -5.03
C GLN A 39 -13.29 5.58 -4.36
N TYR A 40 -12.02 5.29 -4.67
CA TYR A 40 -11.26 4.22 -4.05
C TYR A 40 -11.05 4.46 -2.55
N GLU A 41 -10.62 5.66 -2.13
CA GLU A 41 -10.42 5.99 -0.71
C GLU A 41 -11.70 6.05 0.12
N ARG A 42 -12.86 6.19 -0.52
CA ARG A 42 -14.17 6.09 0.14
C ARG A 42 -14.73 4.67 0.13
N GLY A 43 -14.11 3.75 -0.60
CA GLY A 43 -14.62 2.40 -0.83
C GLY A 43 -15.91 2.37 -1.65
N LYS A 44 -16.13 3.36 -2.53
CA LYS A 44 -17.27 3.38 -3.45
C LYS A 44 -17.05 2.42 -4.62
N HIS A 45 -15.81 2.31 -5.07
CA HIS A 45 -15.37 1.34 -6.07
C HIS A 45 -14.07 0.71 -5.59
N ASP A 46 -13.84 -0.53 -5.97
CA ASP A 46 -12.57 -1.19 -5.80
C ASP A 46 -11.84 -1.21 -7.16
N PRO A 47 -10.54 -0.85 -7.20
CA PRO A 47 -9.75 -0.98 -8.42
C PRO A 47 -9.49 -2.46 -8.76
N ASP A 48 -9.22 -2.74 -10.03
CA ASP A 48 -8.69 -4.04 -10.43
C ASP A 48 -7.26 -4.24 -9.91
N PHE A 49 -6.80 -5.50 -9.90
CA PHE A 49 -5.49 -5.82 -9.36
C PHE A 49 -4.35 -5.12 -10.12
N LEU A 50 -4.47 -4.93 -11.44
CA LEU A 50 -3.48 -4.21 -12.23
C LEU A 50 -3.31 -2.76 -11.77
N THR A 51 -4.43 -2.08 -11.49
CA THR A 51 -4.43 -0.73 -10.92
C THR A 51 -3.83 -0.74 -9.51
N VAL A 52 -4.12 -1.76 -8.70
CA VAL A 52 -3.50 -1.93 -7.37
C VAL A 52 -1.99 -2.06 -7.47
N THR A 53 -1.46 -2.88 -8.39
CA THR A 53 -0.01 -3.02 -8.61
C THR A 53 0.64 -1.67 -8.96
N ARG A 54 0.02 -0.87 -9.83
CA ARG A 54 0.54 0.47 -10.18
C ARG A 54 0.53 1.42 -8.99
N ILE A 55 -0.56 1.44 -8.22
CA ILE A 55 -0.65 2.22 -6.97
C ILE A 55 0.44 1.77 -5.98
N ALA A 56 0.63 0.45 -5.81
CA ALA A 56 1.61 -0.14 -4.91
C ALA A 56 3.03 0.33 -5.24
N GLN A 57 3.39 0.29 -6.52
CA GLN A 57 4.67 0.79 -7.04
C GLN A 57 4.88 2.27 -6.73
N VAL A 58 3.89 3.13 -7.01
CA VAL A 58 3.98 4.57 -6.73
C VAL A 58 4.15 4.86 -5.23
N LEU A 59 3.45 4.12 -4.37
CA LEU A 59 3.51 4.29 -2.91
C LEU A 59 4.67 3.54 -2.25
N ASN A 60 5.45 2.77 -3.01
CA ASN A 60 6.54 1.93 -2.52
C ASN A 60 6.09 1.03 -1.36
N VAL A 61 5.01 0.27 -1.57
CA VAL A 61 4.44 -0.70 -0.63
C VAL A 61 4.15 -2.01 -1.36
N PRO A 62 4.17 -3.19 -0.70
CA PRO A 62 3.78 -4.44 -1.34
C PRO A 62 2.26 -4.49 -1.57
N GLU A 63 1.79 -5.16 -2.62
CA GLU A 63 0.37 -5.23 -2.98
C GLU A 63 -0.48 -5.81 -1.83
N GLY A 64 0.07 -6.78 -1.10
CA GLY A 64 -0.57 -7.39 0.07
C GLY A 64 -0.90 -6.40 1.19
N TYR A 65 -0.21 -5.24 1.26
CA TYR A 65 -0.51 -4.19 2.22
C TYR A 65 -1.98 -3.72 2.12
N PHE A 66 -2.52 -3.59 0.91
CA PHE A 66 -3.87 -3.09 0.69
C PHE A 66 -4.98 -4.02 1.17
N TYR A 67 -4.65 -5.28 1.42
CA TYR A 67 -5.59 -6.32 1.83
C TYR A 67 -5.35 -6.84 3.25
N THR A 68 -4.32 -6.32 3.93
CA THR A 68 -3.97 -6.75 5.30
C THR A 68 -4.78 -5.97 6.33
N THR A 69 -5.64 -6.67 7.08
CA THR A 69 -6.53 -6.07 8.09
C THR A 69 -5.81 -5.63 9.36
N ASP A 70 -4.82 -6.41 9.80
CA ASP A 70 -4.00 -6.09 10.96
C ASP A 70 -3.02 -4.95 10.66
N ASP A 71 -3.02 -3.92 11.51
CA ASP A 71 -2.23 -2.70 11.29
C ASP A 71 -0.73 -2.97 11.44
N THR A 72 -0.35 -3.82 12.40
CA THR A 72 1.06 -4.17 12.65
C THR A 72 1.61 -5.03 11.52
N ALA A 73 0.86 -6.01 11.04
CA ALA A 73 1.23 -6.88 9.93
C ALA A 73 1.33 -6.11 8.62
N ALA A 74 0.43 -5.16 8.38
CA ALA A 74 0.49 -4.29 7.20
C ALA A 74 1.80 -3.49 7.18
N TRP A 75 2.17 -2.86 8.30
CA TRP A 75 3.41 -2.10 8.40
C TRP A 75 4.66 -2.96 8.47
N LEU A 76 4.57 -4.17 9.02
CA LEU A 76 5.64 -5.17 8.94
C LEU A 76 5.92 -5.53 7.49
N ALA A 77 4.87 -5.79 6.69
CA ALA A 77 5.02 -6.10 5.27
C ALA A 77 5.67 -4.93 4.50
N VAL A 78 5.28 -3.69 4.77
CA VAL A 78 5.92 -2.49 4.17
C VAL A 78 7.38 -2.37 4.59
N THR A 79 7.67 -2.56 5.88
CA THR A 79 9.05 -2.49 6.42
C THR A 79 9.93 -3.54 5.77
N PHE A 80 9.44 -4.78 5.70
CA PHE A 80 10.14 -5.88 5.05
C PHE A 80 10.33 -5.63 3.54
N HIS A 81 9.30 -5.13 2.85
CA HIS A 81 9.36 -4.79 1.42
C HIS A 81 10.49 -3.79 1.11
N ARG A 82 10.66 -2.77 1.96
CA ARG A 82 11.64 -1.69 1.80
C ARG A 82 13.05 -2.04 2.31
N ALA A 83 13.20 -3.13 3.07
CA ALA A 83 14.49 -3.53 3.61
C ALA A 83 15.45 -4.04 2.53
N SER A 84 16.75 -3.87 2.76
CA SER A 84 17.81 -4.52 1.98
C SER A 84 17.75 -6.05 2.14
N LEU A 85 18.47 -6.79 1.31
CA LEU A 85 18.57 -8.25 1.44
C LEU A 85 19.04 -8.66 2.85
N SER A 86 20.12 -8.04 3.34
CA SER A 86 20.63 -8.26 4.70
C SER A 86 19.62 -7.84 5.79
N GLY A 87 18.88 -6.74 5.56
CA GLY A 87 17.84 -6.30 6.48
C GLY A 87 16.68 -7.29 6.57
N LYS A 88 16.29 -7.90 5.44
CA LYS A 88 15.26 -8.95 5.39
C LYS A 88 15.68 -10.19 6.18
N GLU A 89 16.94 -10.61 6.05
CA GLU A 89 17.50 -11.72 6.83
C GLU A 89 17.43 -11.45 8.34
N ILE A 90 17.84 -10.24 8.76
CA ILE A 90 17.75 -9.81 10.17
C ILE A 90 16.30 -9.82 10.67
N VAL A 91 15.35 -9.29 9.88
CA VAL A 91 13.93 -9.28 10.26
C VAL A 91 13.38 -10.70 10.42
N ILE A 92 13.72 -11.62 9.51
CA ILE A 92 13.27 -13.02 9.61
C ILE A 92 13.86 -13.69 10.85
N GLU A 93 15.14 -13.50 11.12
CA GLU A 93 15.80 -14.11 12.27
C GLU A 93 15.24 -13.57 13.59
N ALA A 94 15.05 -12.25 13.69
CA ALA A 94 14.41 -11.63 14.84
C ALA A 94 12.98 -12.16 15.03
N ALA A 95 12.20 -12.29 13.95
CA ALA A 95 10.85 -12.84 14.03
C ALA A 95 10.83 -14.29 14.55
N ARG A 96 11.74 -15.15 14.05
CA ARG A 96 11.87 -16.56 14.49
C ARG A 96 12.21 -16.69 15.96
N SER A 97 13.19 -15.91 16.43
CA SER A 97 13.62 -15.94 17.83
C SER A 97 12.51 -15.53 18.81
N ILE A 98 11.60 -14.64 18.40
CA ILE A 98 10.46 -14.20 19.22
C ILE A 98 9.28 -15.18 19.09
N SER A 99 9.07 -15.79 17.92
CA SER A 99 7.96 -16.72 17.69
C SER A 99 8.18 -18.13 18.27
N GLY A 100 9.34 -18.39 18.88
CA GLY A 100 9.66 -19.69 19.49
C GLY A 100 9.71 -20.83 18.47
N SER A 101 10.03 -20.52 17.21
CA SER A 101 10.06 -21.45 16.07
C SER A 101 11.49 -21.81 15.69
#